data_AF-A0A4R5ANR8-F1
#
_entry.id   AF-A0A4R5ANR8-F1
#
_cell.length_a   1.000
_cell.length_b   1.000
_cell.length_c   1.000
_cell.angle_alpha   90.00
_cell.angle_beta   90.00
_cell.angle_gamma   90.00
#
_symmetry.space_group_name_H-M   'P 1'
#
loop_
_entity.id
_entity.type
_entity.pdbx_description
1 polymer ?
#
loop_
_entity_poly.entity_id
_entity_poly.type
_entity_poly.pdbx_seq_one_letter_code
_entity_poly.pdbx_strand_id
1 'polypeptide(L)'
;MAVELATGTVVVLTPMQLECREMLRHLRGGERVWHAKGTFAQVGRIDEVPWQVAVVVAGEGNLRSAVLAERLASWFRPVALLVVGIAGALKADIDIGDVVVGTRIHGYQGGRQDDAGFHARPQSYPADSVLVDVARAVDLDGAWPPNGTAPAVHFKPIAAGDIVLNSSDTPLRDQITHHYNDACAIETESAGSAAAAHLDGTLRALTIRGISDKADGNKHRSDGGGLQPLAAAHAAAFTVGLLRELDCALVASEDGDLSRPLGASRPATAVQTVDAGPGSTVYAVQKGVQNITTRPAGAPPD
;
A
#
# COMPACT_ATOMS: atom_id res chain seq x y z
N MET A 1 -10.10 -28.82 4.31
CA MET A 1 -10.99 -27.77 4.86
C MET A 1 -10.69 -26.50 4.11
N ALA A 2 -11.66 -25.94 3.39
CA ALA A 2 -11.50 -24.70 2.67
C ALA A 2 -11.45 -23.55 3.69
N VAL A 3 -10.35 -22.80 3.70
CA VAL A 3 -10.29 -21.49 4.34
C VAL A 3 -11.13 -20.58 3.47
N GLU A 4 -12.25 -20.09 3.99
CA GLU A 4 -13.05 -19.05 3.35
C GLU A 4 -12.22 -17.76 3.44
N LEU A 5 -11.44 -17.48 2.40
CA LEU A 5 -10.56 -16.31 2.31
C LEU A 5 -11.42 -15.05 2.26
N ALA A 6 -11.14 -14.07 3.13
CA ALA A 6 -11.83 -12.79 3.17
C ALA A 6 -11.83 -12.14 1.77
N THR A 7 -13.02 -11.82 1.24
CA THR A 7 -13.22 -11.28 -0.11
C THR A 7 -12.99 -9.76 -0.14
N GLY A 8 -11.80 -9.30 0.23
CA GLY A 8 -11.41 -7.89 0.09
C GLY A 8 -10.63 -7.62 -1.20
N THR A 9 -10.54 -6.34 -1.59
CA THR A 9 -9.73 -5.90 -2.73
C THR A 9 -8.58 -5.01 -2.23
N VAL A 10 -7.37 -5.23 -2.71
CA VAL A 10 -6.27 -4.27 -2.64
C VAL A 10 -6.13 -3.59 -3.98
N VAL A 11 -6.01 -2.26 -3.97
CA VAL A 11 -5.74 -1.48 -5.18
C VAL A 11 -4.26 -1.16 -5.25
N VAL A 12 -3.65 -1.46 -6.38
CA VAL A 12 -2.28 -1.06 -6.71
C VAL A 12 -2.33 0.01 -7.79
N LEU A 13 -1.93 1.22 -7.43
CA LEU A 13 -1.87 2.36 -8.32
C LEU A 13 -0.42 2.55 -8.79
N THR A 14 -0.20 2.42 -10.10
CA THR A 14 1.13 2.56 -10.71
C THR A 14 1.16 3.79 -11.62
N PRO A 15 2.15 4.69 -11.50
CA PRO A 15 2.26 5.87 -12.37
C PRO A 15 2.35 5.56 -13.88
N MET A 16 3.19 4.61 -14.26
CA MET A 16 3.58 4.32 -15.63
C MET A 16 3.24 2.89 -16.07
N GLN A 17 3.21 2.68 -17.38
CA GLN A 17 2.92 1.38 -18.00
C GLN A 17 4.01 0.34 -17.70
N LEU A 18 5.26 0.76 -17.55
CA LEU A 18 6.35 -0.15 -17.16
C LEU A 18 6.08 -0.75 -15.78
N GLU A 19 5.80 0.08 -14.79
CA GLU A 19 5.54 -0.33 -13.40
C GLU A 19 4.28 -1.19 -13.31
N CYS A 20 3.23 -0.81 -14.05
CA CYS A 20 2.03 -1.62 -14.22
C CYS A 20 2.36 -3.02 -14.74
N ARG A 21 3.16 -3.11 -15.82
CA ARG A 21 3.54 -4.40 -16.40
C ARG A 21 4.31 -5.26 -15.41
N GLU A 22 5.19 -4.68 -14.60
CA GLU A 22 5.91 -5.43 -13.55
C GLU A 22 4.92 -6.00 -12.52
N MET A 23 3.96 -5.22 -12.04
CA MET A 23 2.89 -5.74 -11.16
C MET A 23 2.06 -6.85 -11.82
N LEU A 24 1.71 -6.69 -13.10
CA LEU A 24 0.88 -7.65 -13.83
C LEU A 24 1.57 -9.02 -14.04
N ARG A 25 2.90 -9.11 -13.99
CA ARG A 25 3.62 -10.39 -14.08
C ARG A 25 3.30 -11.33 -12.92
N HIS A 26 2.89 -10.77 -11.78
CA HIS A 26 2.51 -11.51 -10.57
C HIS A 26 1.03 -11.90 -10.57
N LEU A 27 0.22 -11.35 -11.48
CA LEU A 27 -1.22 -11.54 -11.50
C LEU A 27 -1.61 -12.81 -12.28
N ARG A 28 -2.58 -13.55 -11.77
CA ARG A 28 -3.20 -14.75 -12.37
C ARG A 28 -4.68 -14.49 -12.65
N GLY A 29 -5.15 -15.02 -13.78
CA GLY A 29 -6.56 -14.92 -14.18
C GLY A 29 -7.05 -13.49 -14.38
N GLY A 30 -6.17 -12.57 -14.79
CA GLY A 30 -6.48 -11.15 -14.87
C GLY A 30 -7.59 -10.83 -15.87
N GLU A 31 -8.63 -10.13 -15.43
CA GLU A 31 -9.66 -9.53 -16.28
C GLU A 31 -9.58 -8.01 -16.31
N ARG A 32 -10.06 -7.40 -17.40
CA ARG A 32 -10.14 -5.94 -17.51
C ARG A 32 -11.53 -5.48 -17.11
N VAL A 33 -11.62 -4.70 -16.04
CA VAL A 33 -12.87 -4.12 -15.56
C VAL A 33 -12.87 -2.62 -15.83
N TRP A 34 -13.99 -2.08 -16.31
CA TRP A 34 -14.15 -0.67 -16.64
C TRP A 34 -15.05 0.04 -15.62
N HIS A 35 -14.57 1.17 -15.11
CA HIS A 35 -15.39 2.11 -14.37
C HIS A 35 -16.33 2.84 -15.34
N ALA A 36 -17.52 3.21 -14.90
CA ALA A 36 -18.51 3.94 -15.70
C ALA A 36 -17.97 5.27 -16.28
N LYS A 37 -16.93 5.85 -15.65
CA LYS A 37 -16.24 7.08 -16.10
C LYS A 37 -14.97 6.82 -16.93
N GLY A 38 -14.79 5.62 -17.47
CA GLY A 38 -13.75 5.29 -18.46
C GLY A 38 -12.36 4.88 -17.92
N THR A 39 -12.12 4.92 -16.62
CA THR A 39 -10.91 4.30 -16.03
C THR A 39 -11.06 2.78 -16.08
N PHE A 40 -10.02 2.04 -16.49
CA PHE A 40 -10.01 0.59 -16.36
C PHE A 40 -9.01 0.12 -15.29
N ALA A 41 -9.29 -1.04 -14.72
CA ALA A 41 -8.39 -1.77 -13.84
C ALA A 41 -8.16 -3.17 -14.42
N GLN A 42 -6.96 -3.70 -14.23
CA GLN A 42 -6.68 -5.12 -14.42
C GLN A 42 -6.84 -5.81 -13.07
N VAL A 43 -7.85 -6.67 -12.94
CA VAL A 43 -8.22 -7.30 -11.67
C VAL A 43 -7.91 -8.79 -11.74
N GLY A 44 -7.25 -9.33 -10.73
CA GLY A 44 -6.91 -10.74 -10.67
C GLY A 44 -6.48 -11.18 -9.29
N ARG A 45 -5.76 -12.31 -9.21
CA ARG A 45 -5.24 -12.87 -7.96
C ARG A 45 -3.74 -13.03 -8.02
N ILE A 46 -3.10 -13.03 -6.86
CA ILE A 46 -1.69 -13.40 -6.69
C ILE A 46 -1.64 -14.65 -5.83
N ASP A 47 -0.73 -15.58 -6.14
CA ASP A 47 -0.59 -16.82 -5.40
C ASP A 47 -0.22 -16.52 -3.93
N GLU A 48 -0.90 -17.19 -3.00
CA GLU A 48 -0.77 -17.02 -1.54
C GLU A 48 -1.23 -15.65 -1.01
N VAL A 49 -1.93 -14.86 -1.84
CA VAL A 49 -2.58 -13.61 -1.42
C VAL A 49 -4.10 -13.83 -1.33
N PRO A 50 -4.74 -13.60 -0.17
CA PRO A 50 -6.19 -13.81 -0.01
C PRO A 50 -7.02 -12.77 -0.78
N TRP A 51 -6.46 -11.59 -1.00
CA TRP A 51 -7.11 -10.43 -1.60
C TRP A 51 -7.23 -10.53 -3.13
N GLN A 52 -8.30 -9.95 -3.69
CA GLN A 52 -8.28 -9.56 -5.10
C GLN A 52 -7.35 -8.36 -5.28
N VAL A 53 -6.58 -8.33 -6.37
CA VAL A 53 -5.65 -7.25 -6.67
C VAL A 53 -6.12 -6.53 -7.92
N ALA A 54 -6.43 -5.23 -7.77
CA ALA A 54 -6.81 -4.35 -8.87
C ALA A 54 -5.63 -3.41 -9.19
N VAL A 55 -5.01 -3.59 -10.36
CA VAL A 55 -3.88 -2.77 -10.82
C VAL A 55 -4.38 -1.70 -11.79
N VAL A 56 -4.03 -0.43 -11.51
CA VAL A 56 -4.49 0.73 -12.28
C VAL A 56 -3.32 1.63 -12.62
N VAL A 57 -3.26 2.09 -13.88
CA VAL A 57 -2.28 3.10 -14.29
C VAL A 57 -2.80 4.50 -13.97
N ALA A 58 -2.11 5.19 -13.07
CA ALA A 58 -2.44 6.56 -12.70
C ALA A 58 -2.17 7.52 -13.83
N GLY A 59 -1.00 7.42 -14.47
CA GLY A 59 -0.36 8.54 -15.16
C GLY A 59 0.42 9.42 -14.18
N GLU A 60 1.36 10.19 -14.72
CA GLU A 60 2.23 11.06 -13.92
C GLU A 60 1.47 12.26 -13.32
N GLY A 61 1.93 12.70 -12.14
CA GLY A 61 1.48 13.93 -11.50
C GLY A 61 0.46 13.75 -10.36
N ASN A 62 0.58 14.61 -9.36
CA ASN A 62 -0.17 14.51 -8.11
C ASN A 62 -1.66 14.77 -8.27
N LEU A 63 -2.06 15.75 -9.10
CA LEU A 63 -3.48 16.07 -9.28
C LEU A 63 -4.27 14.87 -9.84
N ARG A 64 -3.69 14.20 -10.84
CA ARG A 64 -4.31 13.04 -11.47
C ARG A 64 -4.34 11.84 -10.52
N SER A 65 -3.23 11.62 -9.81
CA SER A 65 -3.11 10.61 -8.75
C SER A 65 -4.18 10.79 -7.67
N ALA A 66 -4.41 12.02 -7.17
CA ALA A 66 -5.43 12.31 -6.17
C ALA A 66 -6.86 11.97 -6.63
N VAL A 67 -7.23 12.41 -7.83
CA VAL A 67 -8.57 12.16 -8.40
C VAL A 67 -8.80 10.67 -8.66
N LEU A 68 -7.75 9.95 -9.07
CA LEU A 68 -7.85 8.50 -9.26
C LEU A 68 -7.90 7.75 -7.94
N ALA A 69 -7.10 8.13 -6.94
CA ALA A 69 -7.15 7.53 -5.61
C ALA A 69 -8.55 7.60 -4.99
N GLU A 70 -9.20 8.77 -5.01
CA GLU A 70 -10.60 8.91 -4.56
C GLU A 70 -11.54 8.01 -5.36
N ARG A 71 -11.44 8.03 -6.70
CA ARG A 71 -12.31 7.22 -7.55
C ARG A 71 -12.16 5.74 -7.24
N LEU A 72 -10.93 5.27 -7.02
CA LEU A 72 -10.61 3.88 -6.72
C LEU A 72 -11.08 3.50 -5.32
N ALA A 73 -10.99 4.41 -4.35
CA ALA A 73 -11.57 4.23 -3.02
C ALA A 73 -13.08 4.04 -3.10
N SER A 74 -13.78 4.92 -3.82
CA SER A 74 -15.22 4.84 -4.04
C SER A 74 -15.64 3.60 -4.85
N TRP A 75 -14.85 3.20 -5.85
CA TRP A 75 -15.17 2.09 -6.75
C TRP A 75 -14.92 0.72 -6.13
N PHE A 76 -13.72 0.49 -5.57
CA PHE A 76 -13.31 -0.82 -5.07
C PHE A 76 -13.53 -0.98 -3.56
N ARG A 77 -13.65 0.12 -2.81
CA ARG A 77 -13.64 0.14 -1.33
C ARG A 77 -12.51 -0.74 -0.78
N PRO A 78 -11.26 -0.45 -1.18
CA PRO A 78 -10.18 -1.37 -0.96
C PRO A 78 -9.77 -1.43 0.51
N VAL A 79 -9.20 -2.56 0.92
CA VAL A 79 -8.59 -2.71 2.26
C VAL A 79 -7.30 -1.89 2.38
N ALA A 80 -6.62 -1.66 1.25
CA ALA A 80 -5.45 -0.81 1.13
C ALA A 80 -5.29 -0.25 -0.30
N LEU A 81 -4.73 0.96 -0.40
CA LEU A 81 -4.23 1.57 -1.63
C LEU A 81 -2.69 1.59 -1.60
N LEU A 82 -2.05 0.86 -2.50
CA LEU A 82 -0.60 0.83 -2.63
C LEU A 82 -0.18 1.63 -3.85
N VAL A 83 0.62 2.68 -3.65
CA VAL A 83 1.22 3.46 -4.75
C VAL A 83 2.59 2.87 -5.05
N VAL A 84 2.71 2.21 -6.18
CA VAL A 84 3.88 1.39 -6.52
C VAL A 84 4.52 1.90 -7.80
N GLY A 85 5.81 2.19 -7.76
CA GLY A 85 6.53 2.66 -8.93
C GLY A 85 8.02 2.85 -8.70
N ILE A 86 8.63 3.72 -9.48
CA ILE A 86 10.05 4.09 -9.37
C ILE A 86 10.22 5.48 -8.77
N ALA A 87 11.42 5.77 -8.28
CA ALA A 87 11.83 7.07 -7.78
C ALA A 87 13.33 7.33 -7.99
N GLY A 88 13.73 8.61 -7.95
CA GLY A 88 15.13 9.00 -7.92
C GLY A 88 15.65 9.11 -6.49
N ALA A 89 16.83 8.58 -6.19
CA ALA A 89 17.44 8.71 -4.87
C ALA A 89 17.94 10.14 -4.61
N LEU A 90 17.73 10.62 -3.38
CA LEU A 90 18.22 11.91 -2.89
C LEU A 90 19.45 11.78 -1.98
N LYS A 91 19.83 10.55 -1.62
CA LYS A 91 20.91 10.24 -0.69
C LYS A 91 21.92 9.29 -1.31
N ALA A 92 23.19 9.46 -0.94
CA ALA A 92 24.29 8.69 -1.50
C ALA A 92 24.28 7.22 -1.05
N ASP A 93 23.75 6.93 0.13
CA ASP A 93 23.64 5.61 0.77
C ASP A 93 22.47 4.75 0.23
N ILE A 94 21.73 5.23 -0.78
CA ILE A 94 20.60 4.51 -1.37
C ILE A 94 20.92 4.18 -2.81
N ASP A 95 21.03 2.90 -3.13
CA ASP A 95 21.50 2.42 -4.43
C ASP A 95 20.38 2.14 -5.43
N ILE A 96 20.76 2.13 -6.71
CA ILE A 96 19.82 1.80 -7.79
C ILE A 96 19.41 0.34 -7.62
N GLY A 97 18.10 0.10 -7.64
CA GLY A 97 17.51 -1.19 -7.34
C GLY A 97 17.08 -1.33 -5.87
N ASP A 98 17.50 -0.47 -4.95
CA ASP A 98 16.96 -0.44 -3.59
C ASP A 98 15.46 -0.13 -3.60
N VAL A 99 14.78 -0.55 -2.54
CA VAL A 99 13.37 -0.26 -2.30
C VAL A 99 13.25 0.78 -1.20
N VAL A 100 12.40 1.78 -1.42
CA VAL A 100 12.02 2.78 -0.43
C VAL A 100 10.55 2.61 -0.09
N VAL A 101 10.27 2.36 1.19
CA VAL A 101 8.93 2.40 1.75
C VAL A 101 8.73 3.78 2.37
N GLY A 102 7.83 4.56 1.77
CA GLY A 102 7.59 5.94 2.17
C GLY A 102 6.87 6.01 3.50
N THR A 103 7.59 6.17 4.62
CA THR A 103 7.00 6.32 5.96
C THR A 103 6.24 7.64 6.12
N ARG A 104 6.57 8.60 5.27
CA ARG A 104 5.92 9.91 5.16
C ARG A 104 6.09 10.42 3.73
N ILE A 105 5.06 11.09 3.21
CA ILE A 105 5.10 11.75 1.91
C ILE A 105 5.09 13.27 2.11
N HIS A 106 6.09 13.95 1.59
CA HIS A 106 6.19 15.41 1.60
C HIS A 106 5.78 15.98 0.25
N GLY A 107 4.64 16.66 0.20
CA GLY A 107 4.29 17.54 -0.92
C GLY A 107 5.17 18.78 -0.90
N TYR A 108 6.23 18.80 -1.72
CA TYR A 108 7.28 19.83 -1.59
C TYR A 108 6.98 21.14 -2.31
N GLN A 109 6.00 21.16 -3.21
CA GLN A 109 5.74 22.32 -4.08
C GLN A 109 4.95 23.46 -3.39
N GLY A 110 4.37 23.21 -2.22
CA GLY A 110 3.60 24.19 -1.47
C GLY A 110 4.50 25.22 -0.77
N GLY A 111 4.27 26.51 -0.99
CA GLY A 111 5.03 27.57 -0.33
C GLY A 111 4.60 28.98 -0.72
N ARG A 112 5.30 29.98 -0.18
CA ARG A 112 5.18 31.39 -0.56
C ARG A 112 6.51 31.85 -1.16
N GLN A 113 6.46 32.57 -2.28
CA GLN A 113 7.65 33.18 -2.89
C GLN A 113 7.63 34.70 -2.65
N ASP A 114 8.77 35.25 -2.22
CA ASP A 114 9.01 36.70 -2.21
C ASP A 114 10.49 37.02 -2.50
N ASP A 115 10.88 38.29 -2.32
CA ASP A 115 12.23 38.80 -2.58
C ASP A 115 13.30 38.15 -1.67
N ALA A 116 12.90 37.53 -0.55
CA ALA A 116 13.79 36.80 0.35
C ALA A 116 13.92 35.31 -0.02
N GLY A 117 13.14 34.82 -0.98
CA GLY A 117 13.22 33.46 -1.50
C GLY A 117 11.93 32.64 -1.33
N PHE A 118 12.08 31.32 -1.46
CA PHE A 118 10.98 30.37 -1.29
C PHE A 118 10.81 30.00 0.18
N HIS A 119 9.63 30.25 0.72
CA HIS A 119 9.23 29.88 2.08
C HIS A 119 8.36 28.63 2.00
N ALA A 120 8.97 27.47 2.22
CA ALA A 120 8.28 26.20 2.17
C ALA A 120 7.09 26.16 3.15
N ARG A 121 5.97 25.62 2.68
CA ARG A 121 4.79 25.28 3.48
C ARG A 121 4.48 23.80 3.28
N PRO A 122 5.24 22.91 3.95
CA PRO A 122 5.13 21.48 3.75
C PRO A 122 3.73 20.95 4.00
N GLN A 123 3.19 20.22 3.03
CA GLN A 123 2.14 19.24 3.30
C GLN A 123 2.82 17.89 3.53
N SER A 124 2.56 17.28 4.68
CA SER A 124 3.24 16.05 5.09
C SER A 124 2.22 15.01 5.52
N TYR A 125 2.18 13.89 4.82
CA TYR A 125 1.21 12.83 5.03
C TYR A 125 1.94 11.62 5.63
N PRO A 126 1.68 11.26 6.90
CA PRO A 126 2.19 10.00 7.45
C PRO A 126 1.57 8.82 6.70
N ALA A 127 2.36 7.77 6.47
CA ALA A 127 1.83 6.51 5.96
C ALA A 127 1.00 5.79 7.03
N ASP A 128 0.15 4.86 6.59
CA ASP A 128 -0.59 3.99 7.51
C ASP A 128 0.39 3.10 8.30
N SER A 129 0.28 3.13 9.63
CA SER A 129 1.24 2.45 10.51
C SER A 129 1.16 0.93 10.38
N VAL A 130 -0.03 0.36 10.14
CA VAL A 130 -0.18 -1.09 9.95
C VAL A 130 0.52 -1.51 8.67
N LEU A 131 0.32 -0.79 7.57
CA LEU A 131 1.00 -1.09 6.31
C LEU A 131 2.53 -0.95 6.42
N VAL A 132 3.02 0.04 7.18
CA VAL A 132 4.46 0.20 7.45
C VAL A 132 5.01 -0.97 8.27
N ASP A 133 4.31 -1.43 9.29
CA ASP A 133 4.76 -2.55 10.12
C ASP A 133 4.74 -3.89 9.37
N VAL A 134 3.74 -4.11 8.51
CA VAL A 134 3.72 -5.25 7.57
C VAL A 134 4.94 -5.18 6.64
N ALA A 135 5.23 -4.02 6.07
CA ALA A 135 6.40 -3.84 5.22
C ALA A 135 7.72 -4.13 5.97
N ARG A 136 7.82 -3.77 7.25
CA ARG A 136 8.98 -4.11 8.10
C ARG A 136 9.11 -5.61 8.33
N ALA A 137 8.00 -6.32 8.55
CA ALA A 137 8.02 -7.77 8.68
C ALA A 137 8.57 -8.44 7.40
N VAL A 138 8.10 -8.00 6.23
CA VAL A 138 8.59 -8.49 4.92
C VAL A 138 10.10 -8.29 4.76
N ASP A 139 10.62 -7.12 5.15
CA ASP A 139 12.06 -6.83 5.10
C ASP A 139 12.86 -7.75 6.05
N LEU A 140 12.38 -7.94 7.28
CA LEU A 140 13.02 -8.79 8.29
C LEU A 140 13.05 -10.27 7.91
N ASP A 141 11.98 -10.78 7.30
CA ASP A 141 11.88 -12.18 6.90
C ASP A 141 12.80 -12.49 5.71
N GLY A 142 13.14 -11.48 4.90
CA GLY A 142 14.05 -11.62 3.76
C GLY A 142 13.54 -12.57 2.65
N ALA A 143 12.26 -12.93 2.68
CA ALA A 143 11.63 -13.86 1.73
C ALA A 143 11.30 -13.24 0.36
N TRP A 144 11.89 -12.06 0.06
CA TRP A 144 11.69 -11.30 -1.16
C TRP A 144 13.04 -10.73 -1.66
N PRO A 145 13.25 -10.55 -2.97
CA PRO A 145 12.48 -11.17 -4.04
C PRO A 145 12.67 -12.69 -3.98
N PRO A 146 11.73 -13.49 -4.51
CA PRO A 146 11.77 -14.95 -4.42
C PRO A 146 13.01 -15.57 -5.09
N ASN A 147 13.69 -14.82 -5.97
CA ASN A 147 14.89 -15.25 -6.66
C ASN A 147 15.95 -14.16 -6.56
N GLY A 148 17.13 -14.50 -6.02
CA GLY A 148 18.28 -13.60 -5.92
C GLY A 148 18.49 -13.04 -4.52
N THR A 149 19.37 -12.05 -4.42
CA THR A 149 19.66 -11.35 -3.17
C THR A 149 18.70 -10.17 -3.04
N ALA A 150 18.06 -10.05 -1.89
CA ALA A 150 17.22 -8.90 -1.57
C ALA A 150 18.04 -7.60 -1.65
N PRO A 151 17.58 -6.59 -2.42
CA PRO A 151 18.17 -5.26 -2.34
C PRO A 151 17.81 -4.63 -0.99
N ALA A 152 18.49 -3.54 -0.61
CA ALA A 152 18.21 -2.90 0.67
C ALA A 152 16.82 -2.24 0.66
N VAL A 153 16.16 -2.24 1.83
CA VAL A 153 14.89 -1.53 2.06
C VAL A 153 15.12 -0.35 2.97
N HIS A 154 14.62 0.80 2.55
CA HIS A 154 14.73 2.05 3.30
C HIS A 154 13.34 2.52 3.72
N PHE A 155 13.09 2.54 5.03
CA PHE A 155 11.88 3.10 5.62
C PHE A 155 12.11 4.57 5.96
N LYS A 156 11.91 5.45 4.98
CA LYS A 156 12.25 6.88 5.09
C LYS A 156 11.22 7.75 4.34
N PRO A 157 11.16 9.06 4.62
CA PRO A 157 10.29 9.97 3.88
C PRO A 157 10.62 10.07 2.38
N ILE A 158 9.60 10.38 1.57
CA ILE A 158 9.69 10.60 0.12
C ILE A 158 9.18 12.01 -0.19
N ALA A 159 9.91 12.75 -1.03
CA ALA A 159 9.47 14.02 -1.59
C ALA A 159 8.65 13.79 -2.86
N ALA A 160 7.45 14.37 -2.92
CA ALA A 160 6.48 14.17 -3.97
C ALA A 160 6.05 15.50 -4.60
N GLY A 161 6.12 15.61 -5.93
CA GLY A 161 5.76 16.83 -6.65
C GLY A 161 5.85 16.64 -8.16
N ASP A 162 5.28 17.55 -8.94
CA ASP A 162 5.10 17.36 -10.39
C ASP A 162 6.37 17.64 -11.24
N ILE A 163 7.56 17.68 -10.64
CA ILE A 163 8.83 17.93 -11.35
C ILE A 163 9.73 16.70 -11.27
N VAL A 164 10.13 16.18 -12.43
CA VAL A 164 11.19 15.16 -12.51
C VAL A 164 12.55 15.82 -12.26
N LEU A 165 13.11 15.62 -11.07
CA LEU A 165 14.44 16.11 -10.72
C LEU A 165 15.52 15.25 -11.39
N ASN A 166 16.26 15.84 -12.32
CA ASN A 166 17.38 15.19 -13.01
C ASN A 166 18.60 16.11 -13.05
N SER A 167 18.99 16.63 -11.88
CA SER A 167 20.23 17.39 -11.68
C SER A 167 20.55 17.48 -10.18
N SER A 168 21.84 17.44 -9.87
CA SER A 168 22.37 17.70 -8.53
C SER A 168 22.61 19.20 -8.25
N ASP A 169 22.43 20.05 -9.25
CA ASP A 169 22.65 21.51 -9.16
C ASP A 169 21.45 22.25 -9.76
N THR A 170 20.43 22.49 -8.91
CA THR A 170 19.22 23.24 -9.27
C THR A 170 18.60 23.89 -8.02
N PRO A 171 17.83 24.98 -8.18
CA PRO A 171 17.05 25.54 -7.07
C PRO A 171 16.11 24.53 -6.40
N LEU A 172 15.57 23.56 -7.16
CA LEU A 172 14.74 22.50 -6.61
C LEU A 172 15.54 21.53 -5.73
N ARG A 173 16.75 21.14 -6.16
CA ARG A 173 17.66 20.32 -5.34
C ARG A 173 17.97 21.01 -4.01
N ASP A 174 18.26 22.31 -4.05
CA ASP A 174 18.55 23.11 -2.86
C ASP A 174 17.34 23.19 -1.94
N GLN A 175 16.14 23.45 -2.50
CA GLN A 175 14.89 23.47 -1.76
C GLN A 175 14.63 22.15 -1.02
N ILE A 176 14.77 21.00 -1.71
CA ILE A 176 14.59 19.68 -1.12
C ILE A 176 15.62 19.45 -0.01
N THR A 177 16.89 19.76 -0.29
CA THR A 177 17.99 19.58 0.66
C THR A 177 17.84 20.44 1.91
N HIS A 178 17.29 21.66 1.78
CA HIS A 178 17.16 22.60 2.89
C HIS A 178 15.88 22.37 3.72
N HIS A 179 14.74 22.13 3.06
CA HIS A 179 13.44 22.08 3.72
C HIS A 179 12.92 20.65 3.98
N TYR A 180 13.45 19.66 3.28
CA TYR A 180 12.98 18.26 3.30
C TYR A 180 14.17 17.30 3.40
N ASN A 181 15.14 17.66 4.25
CA ASN A 181 16.44 16.99 4.30
C ASN A 181 16.38 15.53 4.80
N ASP A 182 15.26 15.09 5.34
CA ASP A 182 14.95 13.73 5.75
C ASP A 182 14.39 12.88 4.59
N ALA A 183 13.91 13.51 3.52
CA ALA A 183 13.47 12.81 2.32
C ALA A 183 14.65 12.10 1.64
N CYS A 184 14.43 10.84 1.28
CA CYS A 184 15.47 9.98 0.74
C CYS A 184 15.29 9.64 -0.75
N ALA A 185 14.08 9.86 -1.28
CA ALA A 185 13.75 9.69 -2.67
C ALA A 185 12.78 10.78 -3.14
N ILE A 186 12.72 11.01 -4.46
CA ILE A 186 11.79 11.93 -5.12
C ILE A 186 11.00 11.25 -6.23
N GLU A 187 9.70 11.53 -6.29
CA GLU A 187 8.74 11.02 -7.29
C GLU A 187 7.58 12.02 -7.53
N THR A 188 6.59 11.62 -8.33
CA THR A 188 5.63 12.55 -8.95
C THR A 188 4.15 12.31 -8.64
N GLU A 189 3.77 11.31 -7.82
CA GLU A 189 2.35 10.92 -7.65
C GLU A 189 1.87 10.80 -6.20
N SER A 190 2.77 10.51 -5.26
CA SER A 190 2.37 10.02 -3.95
C SER A 190 1.75 11.10 -3.08
N ALA A 191 2.09 12.39 -3.24
CA ALA A 191 1.43 13.45 -2.47
C ALA A 191 -0.05 13.55 -2.81
N GLY A 192 -0.42 13.39 -4.08
CA GLY A 192 -1.81 13.36 -4.52
C GLY A 192 -2.60 12.20 -3.92
N SER A 193 -2.07 10.98 -4.04
CA SER A 193 -2.71 9.78 -3.47
C SER A 193 -2.79 9.83 -1.95
N ALA A 194 -1.73 10.28 -1.27
CA ALA A 194 -1.71 10.40 0.18
C ALA A 194 -2.68 11.49 0.68
N ALA A 195 -2.80 12.62 -0.03
CA ALA A 195 -3.80 13.63 0.28
C ALA A 195 -5.23 13.09 0.15
N ALA A 196 -5.52 12.33 -0.91
CA ALA A 196 -6.83 11.71 -1.10
C ALA A 196 -7.15 10.70 0.02
N ALA A 197 -6.20 9.84 0.38
CA ALA A 197 -6.36 8.88 1.47
C ALA A 197 -6.58 9.56 2.83
N HIS A 198 -5.84 10.63 3.11
CA HIS A 198 -5.99 11.40 4.35
C HIS A 198 -7.34 12.11 4.44
N LEU A 199 -7.85 12.64 3.32
CA LEU A 199 -9.17 13.27 3.25
C LEU A 199 -10.32 12.25 3.33
N ASP A 200 -10.14 11.05 2.78
CA ASP A 200 -11.08 9.94 2.95
C ASP A 200 -11.22 9.53 4.43
N GLY A 201 -10.09 9.52 5.16
CA GLY A 201 -10.05 9.28 6.60
C GLY A 201 -10.13 7.81 7.02
N THR A 202 -10.42 6.90 6.09
CA THR A 202 -10.46 5.45 6.35
C THR A 202 -9.57 4.63 5.41
N LEU A 203 -9.22 5.19 4.25
CA LEU A 203 -8.37 4.56 3.26
C LEU A 203 -6.92 4.43 3.76
N ARG A 204 -6.51 3.20 4.04
CA ARG A 204 -5.10 2.88 4.32
C ARG A 204 -4.28 3.03 3.04
N ALA A 205 -3.20 3.79 3.10
CA ALA A 205 -2.34 4.00 1.94
C ALA A 205 -0.85 3.86 2.29
N LEU A 206 -0.09 3.29 1.36
CA LEU A 206 1.37 3.16 1.45
C LEU A 206 2.01 3.39 0.07
N THR A 207 3.17 4.04 0.07
CA THR A 207 3.99 4.22 -1.13
C THR A 207 5.21 3.31 -1.08
N ILE A 208 5.47 2.58 -2.17
CA ILE A 208 6.61 1.67 -2.34
C ILE A 208 7.30 2.04 -3.65
N ARG A 209 8.57 2.43 -3.57
CA ARG A 209 9.34 2.89 -4.73
C ARG A 209 10.62 2.09 -4.91
N GLY A 210 10.88 1.61 -6.12
CA GLY A 210 12.19 1.12 -6.51
C GLY A 210 13.06 2.28 -7.01
N ILE A 211 14.33 2.30 -6.66
CA ILE A 211 15.22 3.39 -7.06
C ILE A 211 15.76 3.16 -8.47
N SER A 212 15.38 4.03 -9.41
CA SER A 212 15.78 3.93 -10.82
C SER A 212 17.01 4.75 -11.19
N ASP A 213 17.26 5.83 -10.47
CA ASP A 213 18.34 6.79 -10.74
C ASP A 213 18.70 7.59 -9.47
N LYS A 214 19.73 8.44 -9.55
CA LYS A 214 20.22 9.26 -8.43
C LYS A 214 19.73 10.72 -8.49
N ALA A 215 18.76 11.02 -9.35
CA ALA A 215 18.22 12.36 -9.62
C ALA A 215 19.29 13.43 -9.96
N ASP A 216 20.48 13.03 -10.40
CA ASP A 216 21.70 13.84 -10.40
C ASP A 216 22.10 14.39 -11.78
N GLY A 217 21.33 14.09 -12.83
CA GLY A 217 21.63 14.45 -14.22
C GLY A 217 22.00 13.25 -15.09
N ASN A 218 22.27 12.08 -14.51
CA ASN A 218 22.70 10.90 -15.25
C ASN A 218 21.55 9.98 -15.68
N LYS A 219 20.29 10.41 -15.53
CA LYS A 219 19.10 9.57 -15.81
C LYS A 219 19.09 8.93 -17.20
N HIS A 220 19.51 9.63 -18.25
CA HIS A 220 19.55 9.05 -19.61
C HIS A 220 20.47 7.82 -19.74
N ARG A 221 21.55 7.74 -18.94
CA ARG A 221 22.41 6.54 -18.90
C ARG A 221 21.71 5.41 -18.15
N SER A 222 20.97 5.72 -17.09
CA SER A 222 20.16 4.76 -16.34
C SER A 222 19.03 4.15 -17.19
N ASP A 223 18.35 4.98 -17.98
CA ASP A 223 17.21 4.59 -18.82
C ASP A 223 17.63 3.60 -19.93
N GLY A 224 18.80 3.82 -20.53
CA GLY A 224 19.37 2.91 -21.54
C GLY A 224 19.95 1.62 -20.96
N GLY A 225 20.18 1.55 -19.65
CA GLY A 225 20.84 0.43 -18.96
C GLY A 225 19.90 -0.61 -18.36
N GLY A 226 18.58 -0.47 -18.52
CA GLY A 226 17.60 -1.39 -17.92
C GLY A 226 17.38 -1.19 -16.41
N LEU A 227 17.83 -0.06 -15.85
CA LEU A 227 17.72 0.22 -14.42
C LEU A 227 16.29 0.54 -13.98
N GLN A 228 15.49 1.19 -14.84
CA GLN A 228 14.06 1.42 -14.55
C GLN A 228 13.27 0.10 -14.46
N PRO A 229 13.37 -0.85 -15.43
CA PRO A 229 12.74 -2.17 -15.27
C PRO A 229 13.16 -2.91 -14.01
N LEU A 230 14.46 -2.87 -13.64
CA LEU A 230 14.96 -3.49 -12.42
C LEU A 230 14.29 -2.89 -11.17
N ALA A 231 14.32 -1.56 -11.05
CA ALA A 231 13.70 -0.84 -9.95
C ALA A 231 12.20 -1.13 -9.84
N ALA A 232 11.48 -1.10 -10.96
CA ALA A 232 10.06 -1.41 -11.01
C ALA A 232 9.77 -2.87 -10.61
N ALA A 233 10.61 -3.81 -11.03
CA ALA A 233 10.48 -5.23 -10.67
C ALA A 233 10.72 -5.45 -9.17
N HIS A 234 11.69 -4.77 -8.55
CA HIS A 234 11.93 -4.85 -7.11
C HIS A 234 10.78 -4.25 -6.30
N ALA A 235 10.25 -3.08 -6.71
CA ALA A 235 9.09 -2.47 -6.08
C ALA A 235 7.85 -3.39 -6.15
N ALA A 236 7.64 -4.02 -7.30
CA ALA A 236 6.56 -4.98 -7.50
C ALA A 236 6.74 -6.24 -6.63
N ALA A 237 7.95 -6.81 -6.60
CA ALA A 237 8.25 -7.99 -5.79
C ALA A 237 8.07 -7.72 -4.29
N PHE A 238 8.55 -6.57 -3.79
CA PHE A 238 8.34 -6.15 -2.39
C PHE A 238 6.84 -6.00 -2.08
N THR A 239 6.09 -5.38 -2.99
CA THR A 239 4.63 -5.24 -2.87
C THR A 239 3.95 -6.60 -2.76
N VAL A 240 4.37 -7.60 -3.54
CA VAL A 240 3.82 -8.96 -3.44
C VAL A 240 4.13 -9.59 -2.08
N GLY A 241 5.33 -9.41 -1.56
CA GLY A 241 5.68 -9.83 -0.19
C GLY A 241 4.73 -9.21 0.85
N LEU A 242 4.51 -7.89 0.76
CA LEU A 242 3.57 -7.19 1.64
C LEU A 242 2.14 -7.73 1.55
N LEU A 243 1.64 -8.01 0.34
CA LEU A 243 0.29 -8.52 0.15
C LEU A 243 0.06 -9.90 0.77
N ARG A 244 1.11 -10.73 0.88
CA ARG A 244 1.04 -12.05 1.52
C ARG A 244 0.95 -11.93 3.05
N GLU A 245 1.63 -10.95 3.63
CA GLU A 245 1.64 -10.71 5.07
C GLU A 245 0.44 -9.85 5.56
N LEU A 246 -0.22 -9.12 4.66
CA LEU A 246 -1.24 -8.14 5.00
C LEU A 246 -2.42 -8.72 5.80
N ASP A 247 -2.87 -9.93 5.46
CA ASP A 247 -4.03 -10.55 6.12
C ASP A 247 -3.76 -10.85 7.59
N CYS A 248 -2.58 -11.37 7.91
CA CYS A 248 -2.19 -11.68 9.29
C CYS A 248 -2.22 -10.42 10.17
N ALA A 249 -1.78 -9.28 9.63
CA ALA A 249 -1.77 -8.03 10.37
C ALA A 249 -3.15 -7.40 10.54
N LEU A 250 -3.99 -7.45 9.49
CA LEU A 250 -5.34 -6.88 9.57
C LEU A 250 -6.21 -7.66 10.57
N VAL A 251 -6.15 -8.99 10.58
CA VAL A 251 -6.84 -9.83 11.58
C VAL A 251 -6.36 -9.52 12.99
N ALA A 252 -5.04 -9.39 13.21
CA ALA A 252 -4.50 -9.04 14.53
C ALA A 252 -4.96 -7.66 15.03
N SER A 253 -5.18 -6.70 14.12
CA SER A 253 -5.66 -5.36 14.47
C SER A 253 -7.15 -5.31 14.83
N GLU A 254 -7.96 -6.24 14.29
CA GLU A 254 -9.40 -6.33 14.56
C GLU A 254 -9.71 -7.09 15.86
N ASP A 255 -8.89 -8.11 16.20
CA ASP A 255 -9.11 -8.96 17.38
C ASP A 255 -8.62 -8.33 18.70
N GLY A 256 -7.81 -7.26 18.67
CA GLY A 256 -7.52 -6.44 19.85
C GLY A 256 -6.80 -7.12 21.02
N ASP A 257 -6.26 -8.33 20.86
CA ASP A 257 -5.56 -9.07 21.92
C ASP A 257 -4.22 -9.63 21.42
N LEU A 258 -3.13 -8.92 21.74
CA LEU A 258 -1.75 -9.32 21.44
C LEU A 258 -1.17 -10.35 22.43
N SER A 259 -2.00 -11.16 23.10
CA SER A 259 -1.53 -12.18 24.04
C SER A 259 -1.96 -13.61 23.67
N ARG A 260 -1.58 -14.09 22.48
CA ARG A 260 -1.69 -15.53 22.16
C ARG A 260 -0.33 -16.15 21.86
N PRO A 261 0.19 -17.06 22.71
CA PRO A 261 1.38 -17.85 22.37
C PRO A 261 1.10 -18.76 21.16
N LEU A 262 2.07 -18.85 20.26
CA LEU A 262 2.12 -19.84 19.17
C LEU A 262 2.01 -21.25 19.76
N GLY A 263 0.84 -21.88 19.62
CA GLY A 263 0.58 -23.25 20.08
C GLY A 263 -0.83 -23.54 20.59
N ALA A 264 -1.67 -22.53 20.85
CA ALA A 264 -3.05 -22.79 21.26
C ALA A 264 -3.93 -23.13 20.05
N SER A 265 -4.56 -24.32 20.04
CA SER A 265 -5.61 -24.63 19.06
C SER A 265 -6.69 -23.54 19.08
N ARG A 266 -7.38 -23.32 17.94
CA ARG A 266 -8.61 -22.51 17.92
C ARG A 266 -9.50 -22.95 19.09
N PRO A 267 -10.06 -22.04 19.91
CA PRO A 267 -11.13 -22.46 20.80
C PRO A 267 -12.23 -23.02 19.88
N ALA A 268 -12.68 -24.22 20.20
CA ALA A 268 -13.84 -24.82 19.54
C ALA A 268 -14.97 -23.78 19.54
N THR A 269 -15.72 -23.71 18.44
CA THR A 269 -16.94 -22.90 18.33
C THR A 269 -17.79 -23.13 19.58
N ALA A 270 -17.76 -22.19 20.53
CA ALA A 270 -18.48 -22.35 21.78
C ALA A 270 -19.95 -22.07 21.48
N VAL A 271 -20.71 -23.12 21.21
CA VAL A 271 -22.17 -23.04 21.13
C VAL A 271 -22.67 -22.74 22.55
N GLN A 272 -23.19 -21.53 22.75
CA GLN A 272 -23.93 -21.21 23.97
C GLN A 272 -25.39 -21.59 23.77
N THR A 273 -25.83 -22.62 24.50
CA THR A 273 -27.24 -22.97 24.61
C THR A 273 -27.85 -22.16 25.74
N VAL A 274 -28.89 -21.36 25.42
CA VAL A 274 -29.67 -20.61 26.41
C VAL A 274 -31.10 -21.14 26.38
N ASP A 275 -31.50 -21.81 27.45
CA ASP A 275 -32.88 -22.29 27.60
C ASP A 275 -33.77 -21.16 28.10
N ALA A 276 -34.68 -20.72 27.24
CA ALA A 276 -35.59 -19.61 27.50
C ALA A 276 -37.05 -20.11 27.46
N GLY A 277 -37.80 -19.88 28.54
CA GLY A 277 -39.21 -20.27 28.61
C GLY A 277 -40.12 -19.40 27.72
N PRO A 278 -41.35 -19.85 27.40
CA PRO A 278 -42.30 -19.07 26.60
C PRO A 278 -42.52 -17.67 27.18
N GLY A 279 -42.35 -16.63 26.34
CA GLY A 279 -42.55 -15.22 26.72
C GLY A 279 -41.33 -14.55 27.37
N SER A 280 -40.18 -15.21 27.45
CA SER A 280 -38.94 -14.60 27.96
C SER A 280 -38.12 -13.90 26.86
N THR A 281 -37.29 -12.93 27.26
CA THR A 281 -36.38 -12.20 26.37
C THR A 281 -34.95 -12.65 26.63
N VAL A 282 -34.24 -13.04 25.56
CA VAL A 282 -32.81 -13.41 25.63
C VAL A 282 -31.98 -12.26 25.07
N TYR A 283 -31.01 -11.79 25.85
CA TYR A 283 -30.02 -10.82 25.41
C TYR A 283 -28.70 -11.53 25.12
N ALA A 284 -28.19 -11.42 23.88
CA ALA A 284 -26.90 -11.95 23.49
C ALA A 284 -26.10 -10.85 22.78
N VAL A 285 -24.88 -10.57 23.28
CA VAL A 285 -23.95 -9.62 22.66
C VAL A 285 -22.78 -10.41 22.11
N GLN A 286 -22.60 -10.38 20.79
CA GLN A 286 -21.46 -11.01 20.11
C GLN A 286 -20.93 -10.06 19.03
N LYS A 287 -19.60 -10.02 18.87
CA LYS A 287 -18.96 -9.42 17.70
C LYS A 287 -18.93 -10.46 16.58
N GLY A 288 -19.82 -10.34 15.58
CA GLY A 288 -19.90 -11.26 14.44
C GLY A 288 -21.32 -11.68 14.07
N VAL A 289 -21.44 -12.69 13.21
CA VAL A 289 -22.73 -13.23 12.74
C VAL A 289 -23.36 -14.12 13.84
N GLN A 290 -24.59 -13.80 14.24
CA GLN A 290 -25.40 -14.66 15.12
C GLN A 290 -26.34 -15.54 14.29
N ASN A 291 -26.22 -16.86 14.47
CA ASN A 291 -27.18 -17.82 13.95
C ASN A 291 -28.10 -18.29 15.08
N ILE A 292 -29.37 -17.90 15.02
CA ILE A 292 -30.37 -18.30 16.01
C ILE A 292 -31.11 -19.53 15.48
N THR A 293 -31.07 -20.63 16.22
CA THR A 293 -31.83 -21.84 15.91
C THR A 293 -32.78 -22.13 17.06
N THR A 294 -34.09 -22.05 16.81
CA THR A 294 -35.10 -22.41 17.80
C THR A 294 -35.45 -23.88 17.69
N ARG A 295 -35.39 -24.63 18.81
CA ARG A 295 -35.90 -26.01 18.88
C ARG A 295 -37.27 -26.05 19.58
N PRO A 296 -38.21 -26.91 19.17
CA PRO A 296 -39.43 -27.17 19.91
C PRO A 296 -39.11 -27.76 21.30
N ALA A 297 -39.91 -27.40 22.30
CA ALA A 297 -39.78 -27.95 23.65
C ALA A 297 -39.90 -29.49 23.62
N GLY A 298 -38.85 -30.20 24.06
CA GLY A 298 -38.85 -31.65 24.23
C GLY A 298 -38.09 -32.47 23.18
N ALA A 299 -37.38 -31.86 22.22
CA ALA A 299 -36.51 -32.59 21.30
C ALA A 299 -35.16 -32.98 21.96
N PRO A 300 -34.65 -34.21 21.79
CA PRO A 300 -33.35 -34.61 22.34
C PRO A 300 -32.18 -33.84 21.69
N PRO A 301 -31.05 -33.67 22.41
CA PRO A 301 -29.86 -33.03 21.85
C PRO A 301 -29.18 -33.94 20.80
N ASP A 302 -28.78 -33.35 19.66
CA ASP A 302 -27.82 -33.94 18.71
C ASP A 302 -26.38 -33.82 19.23
#